data_AF-W6K903-F1
#
_entry.id   AF-W6K903-F1
#
_cell.length_a   1.000
_cell.length_b   1.000
_cell.length_c   1.000
_cell.angle_alpha   90.00
_cell.angle_beta   90.00
_cell.angle_gamma   90.00
#
_symmetry.space_group_name_H-M   'P 1'
#
loop_
_entity.id
_entity.type
_entity.pdbx_description
1 polymer ?
#
loop_
_entity_poly.entity_id
_entity_poly.type
_entity_poly.pdbx_seq_one_letter_code
_entity_poly.pdbx_strand_id
1 'polypeptide(L)'
;MKVLDEYDIDVGYDYIATLMRLPNAFGEGAACVVCHTSNDPKKSPAGLDLTSCEGIHKGAVSGPMVVPGKFKEGSFRRRMRDNRMPLGVRFDVPQDLPAILDVKKWIETGAKNDKLFKEKVLPSFKNPEAFGGEQSCVECHMSNQEPPSFHELDLTSHKGVMLGADAIAKAAEGLPPVKIVIPGKAKESKLYLRLVENRMPGGIGASENRDHPNMYVMFEWIEHGAKCN
;
A
#
# COMPACT_ATOMS: atom_id res chain seq x y z
N MET A 1 7.79 18.64 -0.67
CA MET A 1 6.73 19.65 -0.77
C MET A 1 7.35 21.01 -0.58
N LYS A 2 7.04 21.79 0.47
CA LYS A 2 7.29 23.25 0.53
C LYS A 2 8.42 23.82 -0.33
N VAL A 3 9.67 23.37 -0.21
CA VAL A 3 10.78 23.92 -1.00
C VAL A 3 10.71 23.57 -2.50
N LEU A 4 10.45 22.32 -2.89
CA LEU A 4 10.42 21.98 -4.33
C LEU A 4 9.24 22.67 -5.03
N ASP A 5 8.09 22.70 -4.37
CA ASP A 5 6.86 23.35 -4.85
C ASP A 5 7.03 24.88 -4.89
N GLU A 6 7.71 25.47 -3.90
CA GLU A 6 7.96 26.92 -3.80
C GLU A 6 8.83 27.43 -4.94
N TYR A 7 9.78 26.62 -5.40
CA TYR A 7 10.72 26.99 -6.46
C TYR A 7 10.40 26.37 -7.82
N ASP A 8 9.25 25.70 -7.97
CA ASP A 8 8.82 25.03 -9.22
C ASP A 8 9.92 24.16 -9.85
N ILE A 9 10.59 23.36 -9.02
CA ILE A 9 11.74 22.55 -9.45
C ILE A 9 11.26 21.37 -10.30
N ASP A 10 11.63 21.38 -11.59
CA ASP A 10 11.44 20.22 -12.47
C ASP A 10 12.48 19.14 -12.13
N VAL A 11 12.05 18.06 -11.50
CA VAL A 11 12.90 16.92 -11.17
C VAL A 11 13.17 16.13 -12.45
N GLY A 12 14.40 16.14 -12.95
CA GLY A 12 14.78 15.40 -14.16
C GLY A 12 14.79 13.88 -13.97
N TYR A 13 14.58 13.12 -15.05
CA TYR A 13 14.57 11.66 -15.00
C TYR A 13 15.90 11.08 -14.51
N ASP A 14 17.03 11.72 -14.79
CA ASP A 14 18.35 11.28 -14.32
C ASP A 14 18.44 11.13 -12.79
N TYR A 15 17.78 12.02 -12.04
CA TYR A 15 17.70 11.91 -10.59
C TYR A 15 16.85 10.68 -10.20
N ILE A 16 15.71 10.48 -10.86
CA ILE A 16 14.82 9.34 -10.62
C ILE A 16 15.52 8.02 -10.94
N ALA A 17 16.22 7.95 -12.07
CA ALA A 17 17.03 6.80 -12.45
C ALA A 17 18.12 6.51 -11.41
N THR A 18 18.74 7.56 -10.86
CA THR A 18 19.71 7.43 -9.77
C THR A 18 19.07 6.83 -8.51
N LEU A 19 17.90 7.31 -8.09
CA LEU A 19 17.18 6.74 -6.95
C LEU A 19 16.84 5.26 -7.13
N MET A 20 16.47 4.81 -8.33
CA MET A 20 16.18 3.39 -8.60
C MET A 20 17.44 2.51 -8.48
N ARG A 21 18.63 3.09 -8.66
CA ARG A 21 19.93 2.41 -8.67
C ARG A 21 20.68 2.46 -7.34
N LEU A 22 20.25 3.31 -6.42
CA LEU A 22 20.88 3.46 -5.12
C LEU A 22 20.22 2.52 -4.09
N PRO A 23 21.01 1.71 -3.36
CA PRO A 23 20.50 1.07 -2.17
C PRO A 23 20.14 2.14 -1.13
N ASN A 24 19.20 1.83 -0.25
CA ASN A 24 18.72 2.71 0.81
C ASN A 24 18.05 4.02 0.34
N ALA A 25 17.75 4.18 -0.95
CA ALA A 25 17.21 5.43 -1.50
C ALA A 25 15.85 5.85 -0.90
N PHE A 26 15.08 4.90 -0.35
CA PHE A 26 13.76 5.15 0.22
C PHE A 26 13.58 4.52 1.62
N GLY A 27 14.69 4.26 2.31
CA GLY A 27 14.75 3.41 3.52
C GLY A 27 15.59 2.17 3.29
N GLU A 28 16.00 1.50 4.37
CA GLU A 28 16.96 0.39 4.35
C GLU A 28 16.56 -0.73 3.35
N GLY A 29 17.49 -1.08 2.45
CA GLY A 29 17.36 -2.22 1.55
C GLY A 29 18.09 -2.07 0.21
N ALA A 30 17.97 -3.11 -0.62
CA ALA A 30 18.61 -3.17 -1.93
C ALA A 30 18.06 -2.14 -2.91
N ALA A 31 18.88 -1.76 -3.90
CA ALA A 31 18.45 -0.92 -5.01
C ALA A 31 17.33 -1.61 -5.81
N CYS A 32 16.36 -0.83 -6.29
CA CYS A 32 15.15 -1.34 -6.93
C CYS A 32 15.47 -2.14 -8.20
N VAL A 33 16.45 -1.66 -8.98
CA VAL A 33 16.91 -2.30 -10.23
C VAL A 33 17.66 -3.62 -10.02
N VAL A 34 17.96 -4.04 -8.79
CA VAL A 34 18.53 -5.38 -8.57
C VAL A 34 17.51 -6.45 -8.93
N CYS A 35 16.23 -6.20 -8.63
CA CYS A 35 15.14 -7.14 -8.89
C CYS A 35 14.26 -6.70 -10.08
N HIS A 36 14.03 -5.40 -10.25
CA HIS A 36 13.08 -4.87 -11.24
C HIS A 36 13.77 -4.37 -12.51
N THR A 37 14.08 -5.30 -13.41
CA THR A 37 14.96 -5.07 -14.58
C THR A 37 14.32 -5.29 -15.95
N SER A 38 13.07 -5.74 -15.99
CA SER A 38 12.43 -6.14 -17.24
C SER A 38 10.92 -6.16 -17.09
N ASN A 39 10.19 -5.82 -18.16
CA ASN A 39 8.75 -6.03 -18.18
C ASN A 39 8.33 -7.48 -18.52
N ASP A 40 9.27 -8.43 -18.51
CA ASP A 40 8.99 -9.87 -18.56
C ASP A 40 8.83 -10.43 -17.14
N PRO A 41 7.63 -10.90 -16.74
CA PRO A 41 7.38 -11.44 -15.40
C PRO A 41 8.18 -12.70 -15.07
N LYS A 42 8.80 -13.35 -16.06
CA LYS A 42 9.72 -14.49 -15.82
C LYS A 42 11.11 -14.04 -15.36
N LYS A 43 11.49 -12.78 -15.61
CA LYS A 43 12.82 -12.22 -15.32
C LYS A 43 12.80 -11.20 -14.20
N SER A 44 11.66 -10.55 -13.99
CA SER A 44 11.48 -9.50 -12.99
C SER A 44 10.18 -9.72 -12.21
N PRO A 45 10.19 -9.58 -10.87
CA PRO A 45 8.98 -9.66 -10.07
C PRO A 45 7.94 -8.65 -10.57
N ALA A 46 6.70 -9.14 -10.73
CA ALA A 46 5.57 -8.41 -11.28
C ALA A 46 5.76 -7.89 -12.72
N GLY A 47 6.81 -8.30 -13.45
CA GLY A 47 7.12 -7.78 -14.77
C GLY A 47 7.33 -6.26 -14.76
N LEU A 48 8.00 -5.75 -13.72
CA LEU A 48 8.28 -4.33 -13.55
C LEU A 48 9.73 -4.04 -13.97
N ASP A 49 9.93 -3.01 -14.80
CA ASP A 49 11.24 -2.52 -15.18
C ASP A 49 11.45 -1.12 -14.61
N LEU A 50 12.45 -0.97 -13.74
CA LEU A 50 12.83 0.31 -13.14
C LEU A 50 14.18 0.82 -13.67
N THR A 51 14.70 0.19 -14.73
CA THR A 51 15.99 0.54 -15.34
C THR A 51 15.89 1.62 -16.41
N SER A 52 14.68 1.93 -16.87
CA SER A 52 14.38 2.90 -17.92
C SER A 52 13.10 3.69 -17.62
N CYS A 53 12.94 4.87 -18.21
CA CYS A 53 11.74 5.67 -18.02
C CYS A 53 10.54 4.98 -18.67
N GLU A 54 10.73 4.43 -19.87
CA GLU A 54 9.75 3.65 -20.60
C GLU A 54 9.29 2.43 -19.80
N GLY A 55 10.22 1.74 -19.11
CA GLY A 55 9.92 0.63 -18.21
C GLY A 55 9.03 1.05 -17.04
N ILE A 56 9.33 2.20 -16.41
CA ILE A 56 8.54 2.78 -15.32
C ILE A 56 7.11 3.11 -15.79
N HIS A 57 6.98 3.74 -16.96
CA HIS A 57 5.67 4.08 -17.54
C HIS A 57 4.86 2.86 -17.94
N LYS A 58 5.51 1.82 -18.46
CA LYS A 58 4.85 0.55 -18.78
C LYS A 58 4.28 -0.13 -17.54
N GLY A 59 4.93 0.06 -16.39
CA GLY A 59 4.46 -0.44 -15.10
C GLY A 59 4.57 -1.96 -14.94
N ALA A 60 3.78 -2.50 -14.03
CA ALA A 60 3.75 -3.91 -13.71
C ALA A 60 2.58 -4.63 -14.39
N VAL A 61 2.56 -5.96 -14.34
CA VAL A 61 1.42 -6.79 -14.79
C VAL A 61 0.12 -6.40 -14.10
N SER A 62 0.18 -5.92 -12.86
CA SER A 62 -0.99 -5.49 -12.08
C SER A 62 -1.51 -4.10 -12.46
N GLY A 63 -0.79 -3.35 -13.30
CA GLY A 63 -1.14 -2.01 -13.75
C GLY A 63 -0.02 -0.98 -13.56
N PRO A 64 -0.33 0.32 -13.75
CA PRO A 64 0.67 1.38 -13.69
C PRO A 64 1.29 1.49 -12.29
N MET A 65 2.62 1.66 -12.25
CA MET A 65 3.31 2.05 -11.03
C MET A 65 3.11 3.54 -10.76
N VAL A 66 3.24 4.36 -11.80
CA VAL A 66 3.06 5.81 -11.79
C VAL A 66 1.98 6.21 -12.77
N VAL A 67 1.26 7.29 -12.46
CA VAL A 67 0.32 7.91 -13.40
C VAL A 67 0.75 9.37 -13.55
N PRO A 68 1.20 9.80 -14.74
CA PRO A 68 1.63 11.17 -14.99
C PRO A 68 0.60 12.20 -14.52
N GLY A 69 1.06 13.21 -13.79
CA GLY A 69 0.22 14.29 -13.25
C GLY A 69 -0.60 13.90 -12.02
N LYS A 70 -0.40 12.69 -11.46
CA LYS A 70 -1.23 12.17 -10.38
C LYS A 70 -0.44 11.28 -9.41
N PHE A 71 0.37 11.88 -8.55
CA PHE A 71 1.24 11.11 -7.63
C PHE A 71 0.48 10.19 -6.64
N LYS A 72 -0.82 10.43 -6.43
CA LYS A 72 -1.68 9.61 -5.57
C LYS A 72 -2.24 8.37 -6.28
N GLU A 73 -2.23 8.35 -7.61
CA GLU A 73 -2.64 7.20 -8.44
C GLU A 73 -1.45 6.25 -8.70
N GLY A 74 -1.73 5.09 -9.28
CA GLY A 74 -0.73 4.03 -9.45
C GLY A 74 -0.41 3.28 -8.15
N SER A 75 0.62 2.43 -8.17
CA SER A 75 1.01 1.60 -7.03
C SER A 75 2.24 2.10 -6.26
N PHE A 76 3.06 2.99 -6.84
CA PHE A 76 4.31 3.46 -6.23
C PHE A 76 4.13 3.90 -4.77
N ARG A 77 3.24 4.89 -4.56
CA ARG A 77 3.02 5.47 -3.22
C ARG A 77 2.61 4.42 -2.19
N ARG A 78 1.76 3.46 -2.56
CA ARG A 78 1.33 2.40 -1.64
C ARG A 78 2.47 1.45 -1.34
N ARG A 79 3.17 0.96 -2.38
CA ARG A 79 4.30 0.04 -2.22
C ARG A 79 5.43 0.64 -1.37
N MET A 80 5.66 1.94 -1.40
CA MET A 80 6.72 2.55 -0.58
C MET A 80 6.29 2.91 0.84
N ARG A 81 5.03 3.30 1.05
CA ARG A 81 4.58 3.84 2.35
C ARG A 81 3.77 2.86 3.18
N ASP A 82 3.04 1.94 2.54
CA ASP A 82 2.06 1.14 3.23
C ASP A 82 2.67 -0.22 3.62
N ASN A 83 2.95 -0.40 4.91
CA ASN A 83 3.26 -1.71 5.49
C ASN A 83 2.17 -2.73 5.13
N ARG A 84 2.60 -3.95 4.78
CA ARG A 84 1.70 -5.11 4.70
C ARG A 84 1.14 -5.41 6.08
N MET A 85 -0.11 -5.88 6.09
CA MET A 85 -0.82 -6.30 7.29
C MET A 85 -1.05 -7.82 7.29
N PRO A 86 -1.02 -8.48 8.46
CA PRO A 86 -0.69 -7.95 9.79
C PRO A 86 0.72 -7.36 9.86
N LEU A 87 0.94 -6.38 10.73
CA LEU A 87 2.21 -5.66 10.80
C LEU A 87 3.36 -6.64 11.08
N GLY A 88 4.43 -6.57 10.28
CA GLY A 88 5.58 -7.46 10.43
C GLY A 88 5.46 -8.82 9.74
N VAL A 89 4.36 -9.10 9.03
CA VAL A 89 4.28 -10.29 8.18
C VAL A 89 5.42 -10.31 7.16
N ARG A 90 6.07 -11.46 7.00
CA ARG A 90 7.21 -11.59 6.10
C ARG A 90 6.78 -11.42 4.64
N PHE A 91 7.67 -10.86 3.83
CA PHE A 91 7.36 -10.55 2.43
C PHE A 91 7.15 -11.79 1.55
N ASP A 92 7.71 -12.94 1.94
CA ASP A 92 7.63 -14.23 1.25
C ASP A 92 6.37 -15.03 1.59
N VAL A 93 5.57 -14.58 2.57
CA VAL A 93 4.27 -15.18 2.87
C VAL A 93 3.35 -15.02 1.65
N PRO A 94 2.68 -16.09 1.18
CA PRO A 94 1.77 -16.04 0.03
C PRO A 94 0.68 -14.96 0.18
N GLN A 95 0.29 -14.36 -0.95
CA GLN A 95 -0.71 -13.28 -1.00
C GLN A 95 -2.10 -13.79 -1.39
N ASP A 96 -2.28 -15.10 -1.40
CA ASP A 96 -3.48 -15.84 -1.81
C ASP A 96 -3.91 -16.88 -0.76
N LEU A 97 -3.51 -16.68 0.50
CA LEU A 97 -3.99 -17.50 1.62
C LEU A 97 -5.52 -17.54 1.66
N PRO A 98 -6.15 -18.63 2.15
CA PRO A 98 -7.61 -18.78 2.15
C PRO A 98 -8.35 -17.58 2.77
N ALA A 99 -7.86 -17.02 3.88
CA ALA A 99 -8.48 -15.85 4.51
C ALA A 99 -8.38 -14.58 3.63
N ILE A 100 -7.29 -14.38 2.89
CA ILE A 100 -7.14 -13.27 1.95
C ILE A 100 -8.14 -13.42 0.80
N LEU A 101 -8.32 -14.64 0.29
CA LEU A 101 -9.29 -14.94 -0.77
C LEU A 101 -10.73 -14.73 -0.29
N ASP A 102 -11.05 -15.13 0.93
CA ASP A 102 -12.36 -14.89 1.55
C ASP A 102 -12.64 -13.39 1.73
N VAL A 103 -11.65 -12.60 2.20
CA VAL A 103 -11.76 -11.14 2.29
C VAL A 103 -11.98 -10.53 0.91
N LYS A 104 -11.19 -10.92 -0.10
CA LYS A 104 -11.33 -10.45 -1.48
C LYS A 104 -12.73 -10.73 -2.01
N LYS A 105 -13.18 -11.99 -1.90
CA LYS A 105 -14.50 -12.42 -2.35
C LYS A 105 -15.61 -11.65 -1.66
N TRP A 106 -15.54 -11.50 -0.34
CA TRP A 106 -16.51 -10.74 0.43
C TRP A 106 -16.63 -9.28 -0.03
N ILE A 107 -15.50 -8.60 -0.25
CA ILE A 107 -15.49 -7.24 -0.80
C ILE A 107 -16.13 -7.24 -2.19
N GLU A 108 -15.71 -8.12 -3.08
CA GLU A 108 -16.22 -8.22 -4.46
C GLU A 108 -17.73 -8.52 -4.52
N THR A 109 -18.29 -9.25 -3.54
CA THR A 109 -19.73 -9.52 -3.44
C THR A 109 -20.53 -8.43 -2.70
N GLY A 110 -19.91 -7.27 -2.46
CA GLY A 110 -20.57 -6.08 -1.92
C GLY A 110 -20.42 -5.89 -0.41
N ALA A 111 -19.47 -6.58 0.23
CA ALA A 111 -19.08 -6.38 1.62
C ALA A 111 -20.26 -6.42 2.63
N LYS A 112 -21.20 -7.35 2.43
CA LYS A 112 -22.43 -7.45 3.24
C LYS A 112 -22.17 -8.12 4.59
N ASN A 113 -23.01 -7.85 5.58
CA ASN A 113 -22.98 -8.54 6.89
C ASN A 113 -23.67 -9.91 6.82
N ASP A 114 -23.20 -10.76 5.91
CA ASP A 114 -23.81 -12.04 5.56
C ASP A 114 -23.04 -13.25 6.16
N LYS A 115 -23.37 -14.46 5.71
CA LYS A 115 -22.76 -15.70 6.17
C LYS A 115 -21.25 -15.73 5.91
N LEU A 116 -20.80 -15.28 4.73
CA LEU A 116 -19.38 -15.24 4.39
C LEU A 116 -18.62 -14.31 5.35
N PHE A 117 -19.19 -13.13 5.63
CA PHE A 117 -18.58 -12.22 6.59
C PHE A 117 -18.51 -12.83 8.00
N LYS A 118 -19.64 -13.31 8.51
CA LYS A 118 -19.76 -13.76 9.91
C LYS A 118 -18.95 -15.02 10.21
N GLU A 119 -18.87 -15.95 9.25
CA GLU A 119 -18.24 -17.26 9.48
C GLU A 119 -16.79 -17.34 9.00
N LYS A 120 -16.36 -16.49 8.07
CA LYS A 120 -15.01 -16.55 7.48
C LYS A 120 -14.20 -15.27 7.70
N VAL A 121 -14.74 -14.13 7.28
CA VAL A 121 -13.99 -12.87 7.29
C VAL A 121 -13.78 -12.34 8.72
N LEU A 122 -14.86 -12.15 9.47
CA LEU A 122 -14.78 -11.56 10.81
C LEU A 122 -13.95 -12.40 11.78
N PRO A 123 -14.09 -13.74 11.84
CA PRO A 123 -13.23 -14.57 12.69
C PRO A 123 -11.76 -14.52 12.30
N SER A 124 -11.45 -14.35 11.00
CA SER A 124 -10.06 -14.29 10.53
C SER A 124 -9.29 -13.10 11.12
N PHE A 125 -9.95 -11.97 11.39
CA PHE A 125 -9.30 -10.81 12.04
C PHE A 125 -8.88 -11.07 13.49
N LYS A 126 -9.47 -12.08 14.13
CA LYS A 126 -9.11 -12.52 15.49
C LYS A 126 -8.12 -13.68 15.51
N ASN A 127 -7.82 -14.28 14.36
CA ASN A 127 -6.89 -15.39 14.26
C ASN A 127 -5.49 -14.84 13.89
N PRO A 128 -4.48 -15.00 14.77
CA PRO A 128 -3.13 -14.51 14.52
C PRO A 128 -2.47 -15.06 13.24
N GLU A 129 -2.80 -16.30 12.87
CA GLU A 129 -2.15 -17.02 11.77
C GLU A 129 -2.89 -16.89 10.43
N ALA A 130 -4.11 -16.33 10.42
CA ALA A 130 -4.98 -16.33 9.24
C ALA A 130 -4.36 -15.68 8.00
N PHE A 131 -3.45 -14.72 8.21
CA PHE A 131 -2.80 -13.95 7.18
C PHE A 131 -1.27 -14.18 7.14
N GLY A 132 -0.80 -15.26 7.78
CA GLY A 132 0.61 -15.68 7.81
C GLY A 132 1.51 -14.86 8.74
N GLY A 133 0.93 -14.09 9.66
CA GLY A 133 1.63 -13.46 10.77
C GLY A 133 1.49 -14.27 12.06
N GLU A 134 1.88 -13.66 13.17
CA GLU A 134 1.76 -14.21 14.53
C GLU A 134 0.88 -13.33 15.44
N GLN A 135 0.22 -12.32 14.85
CA GLN A 135 -0.56 -11.33 15.57
C GLN A 135 -1.95 -11.18 14.95
N SER A 136 -2.99 -11.15 15.79
CA SER A 136 -4.36 -10.91 15.31
C SER A 136 -4.57 -9.43 15.00
N CYS A 137 -5.42 -9.12 14.02
CA CYS A 137 -5.67 -7.74 13.61
C CYS A 137 -6.32 -6.93 14.74
N VAL A 138 -7.18 -7.58 15.52
CA VAL A 138 -7.93 -6.94 16.61
C VAL A 138 -7.08 -6.63 17.85
N GLU A 139 -5.83 -7.08 17.93
CA GLU A 139 -4.92 -6.63 19.00
C GLU A 139 -4.50 -5.17 18.84
N CYS A 140 -4.54 -4.64 17.63
CA CYS A 140 -4.20 -3.25 17.32
C CYS A 140 -5.38 -2.44 16.79
N HIS A 141 -6.42 -3.11 16.27
CA HIS A 141 -7.58 -2.49 15.64
C HIS A 141 -8.90 -2.96 16.27
N MET A 142 -9.22 -2.41 17.44
CA MET A 142 -10.28 -2.89 18.34
C MET A 142 -11.40 -1.89 18.64
N SER A 143 -11.20 -0.61 18.30
CA SER A 143 -12.16 0.45 18.61
C SER A 143 -11.96 1.65 17.68
N ASN A 144 -12.92 2.58 17.69
CA ASN A 144 -12.81 3.84 16.97
C ASN A 144 -12.20 4.97 17.81
N GLN A 145 -11.18 4.66 18.61
CA GLN A 145 -10.50 5.62 19.47
C GLN A 145 -8.99 5.32 19.48
N GLU A 146 -8.20 6.38 19.29
CA GLU A 146 -6.74 6.33 19.37
C GLU A 146 -6.26 7.25 20.51
N PRO A 147 -5.46 6.74 21.47
CA PRO A 147 -5.20 5.32 21.78
C PRO A 147 -6.45 4.60 22.37
N PRO A 148 -6.52 3.25 22.35
CA PRO A 148 -5.45 2.30 22.03
C PRO A 148 -5.47 1.76 20.59
N SER A 149 -6.50 2.06 19.80
CA SER A 149 -6.68 1.47 18.48
C SER A 149 -5.99 2.33 17.42
N PHE A 150 -4.99 1.77 16.73
CA PHE A 150 -4.25 2.51 15.71
C PHE A 150 -5.16 2.95 14.58
N HIS A 151 -5.04 4.22 14.19
CA HIS A 151 -5.88 4.86 13.18
C HIS A 151 -7.38 4.75 13.47
N GLU A 152 -7.75 4.68 14.77
CA GLU A 152 -9.14 4.60 15.20
C GLU A 152 -9.95 3.50 14.44
N LEU A 153 -9.27 2.42 14.06
CA LEU A 153 -9.85 1.38 13.22
C LEU A 153 -10.41 0.26 14.10
N ASP A 154 -11.67 -0.12 13.86
CA ASP A 154 -12.31 -1.26 14.54
C ASP A 154 -12.53 -2.42 13.57
N LEU A 155 -11.84 -3.54 13.79
CA LEU A 155 -12.01 -4.78 13.01
C LEU A 155 -12.83 -5.85 13.77
N THR A 156 -13.46 -5.51 14.88
CA THR A 156 -14.20 -6.46 15.73
C THR A 156 -15.65 -6.66 15.29
N SER A 157 -16.16 -5.83 14.38
CA SER A 157 -17.54 -5.85 13.91
C SER A 157 -17.66 -5.44 12.44
N HIS A 158 -18.74 -5.85 11.76
CA HIS A 158 -19.05 -5.38 10.40
C HIS A 158 -19.13 -3.85 10.34
N LYS A 159 -19.82 -3.25 11.31
CA LYS A 159 -20.01 -1.80 11.39
C LYS A 159 -18.67 -1.07 11.53
N GLY A 160 -17.76 -1.57 12.36
CA GLY A 160 -16.41 -1.02 12.52
C GLY A 160 -15.60 -1.07 11.22
N VAL A 161 -15.54 -2.25 10.60
CA VAL A 161 -14.81 -2.46 9.33
C VAL A 161 -15.33 -1.52 8.24
N MET A 162 -16.66 -1.34 8.16
CA MET A 162 -17.30 -0.48 7.15
C MET A 162 -17.27 1.01 7.49
N LEU A 163 -17.12 1.37 8.77
CA LEU A 163 -16.91 2.77 9.18
C LEU A 163 -15.59 3.26 8.61
N GLY A 164 -14.51 2.50 8.85
CA GLY A 164 -13.17 2.80 8.39
C GLY A 164 -12.24 3.26 9.50
N ALA A 165 -11.20 3.98 9.10
CA ALA A 165 -10.17 4.52 9.97
C ALA A 165 -10.30 6.05 10.13
N ASP A 166 -9.62 6.59 11.14
CA ASP A 166 -9.48 8.01 11.45
C ASP A 166 -10.86 8.74 11.56
N ALA A 167 -11.88 8.06 12.08
CA ALA A 167 -13.25 8.57 12.09
C ALA A 167 -13.45 9.82 12.99
N ILE A 168 -12.84 9.86 14.17
CA ILE A 168 -12.83 10.99 15.09
C ILE A 168 -11.91 12.09 14.56
N ALA A 169 -10.66 11.74 14.21
CA ALA A 169 -9.70 12.72 13.70
C ALA A 169 -10.22 13.43 12.43
N LYS A 170 -10.80 12.70 11.48
CA LYS A 170 -11.39 13.29 10.27
C LYS A 170 -12.64 14.11 10.57
N ALA A 171 -13.47 13.69 11.53
CA ALA A 171 -14.64 14.46 11.92
C ALA A 171 -14.25 15.83 12.51
N ALA A 172 -13.15 15.93 13.26
CA ALA A 172 -12.63 17.21 13.76
C ALA A 172 -12.19 18.16 12.62
N GLU A 173 -11.79 17.61 11.47
CA GLU A 173 -11.48 18.34 10.24
C GLU A 173 -12.72 18.58 9.34
N GLY A 174 -13.91 18.11 9.73
CA GLY A 174 -15.12 18.16 8.90
C GLY A 174 -15.10 17.20 7.70
N LEU A 175 -14.25 16.18 7.73
CA LEU A 175 -14.05 15.20 6.66
C LEU A 175 -14.65 13.83 7.03
N PRO A 176 -15.02 12.99 6.03
CA PRO A 176 -15.47 11.63 6.29
C PRO A 176 -14.29 10.73 6.74
N PRO A 177 -14.59 9.63 7.48
CA PRO A 177 -13.59 8.63 7.82
C PRO A 177 -12.91 8.03 6.59
N VAL A 178 -11.66 7.59 6.76
CA VAL A 178 -10.91 6.91 5.70
C VAL A 178 -11.51 5.54 5.44
N LYS A 179 -12.14 5.37 4.28
CA LYS A 179 -12.69 4.07 3.87
C LYS A 179 -11.60 3.06 3.61
N ILE A 180 -11.69 1.91 4.30
CA ILE A 180 -10.81 0.77 4.08
C ILE A 180 -11.44 -0.31 3.20
N VAL A 181 -12.77 -0.32 3.10
CA VAL A 181 -13.55 -1.21 2.22
C VAL A 181 -14.37 -0.37 1.26
N ILE A 182 -14.25 -0.69 -0.02
CA ILE A 182 -15.08 -0.18 -1.10
C ILE A 182 -15.86 -1.38 -1.68
N PRO A 183 -17.15 -1.52 -1.36
CA PRO A 183 -17.97 -2.64 -1.83
C PRO A 183 -17.86 -2.85 -3.35
N GLY A 184 -17.63 -4.09 -3.77
CA GLY A 184 -17.44 -4.48 -5.17
C GLY A 184 -16.04 -4.24 -5.72
N LYS A 185 -15.14 -3.56 -4.99
CA LYS A 185 -13.85 -3.08 -5.51
C LYS A 185 -12.68 -3.46 -4.61
N ALA A 186 -12.31 -4.75 -4.59
CA ALA A 186 -11.18 -5.22 -3.77
C ALA A 186 -9.87 -4.49 -4.09
N LYS A 187 -9.55 -4.28 -5.37
CA LYS A 187 -8.32 -3.59 -5.80
C LYS A 187 -8.27 -2.08 -5.47
N GLU A 188 -9.39 -1.49 -5.05
CA GLU A 188 -9.45 -0.10 -4.57
C GLU A 188 -9.59 -0.05 -3.03
N SER A 189 -9.83 -1.19 -2.39
CA SER A 189 -10.05 -1.30 -0.94
C SER A 189 -8.72 -1.43 -0.19
N LYS A 190 -8.42 -0.48 0.70
CA LYS A 190 -7.20 -0.52 1.53
C LYS A 190 -7.09 -1.83 2.32
N LEU A 191 -8.20 -2.38 2.81
CA LEU A 191 -8.20 -3.65 3.54
C LEU A 191 -7.54 -4.76 2.72
N TYR A 192 -7.97 -4.96 1.47
CA TYR A 192 -7.39 -5.98 0.60
C TYR A 192 -5.96 -5.63 0.19
N LEU A 193 -5.71 -4.39 -0.22
CA LEU A 193 -4.38 -3.94 -0.64
C LEU A 193 -3.34 -4.12 0.46
N ARG A 194 -3.68 -3.82 1.72
CA ARG A 194 -2.79 -4.03 2.87
C ARG A 194 -2.46 -5.50 3.12
N LEU A 195 -3.31 -6.45 2.74
CA LEU A 195 -3.03 -7.88 2.89
C LEU A 195 -2.08 -8.43 1.80
N VAL A 196 -2.11 -7.83 0.61
CA VAL A 196 -1.42 -8.37 -0.59
C VAL A 196 -0.26 -7.52 -1.09
N GLU A 197 -0.12 -6.28 -0.64
CA GLU A 197 0.98 -5.41 -1.05
C GLU A 197 2.09 -5.43 0.01
N ASN A 198 3.21 -6.08 -0.31
CA ASN A 198 4.46 -5.90 0.43
C ASN A 198 4.95 -4.46 0.26
N ARG A 199 5.42 -3.86 1.37
CA ARG A 199 6.21 -2.62 1.34
C ARG A 199 7.56 -2.89 0.67
N MET A 200 8.05 -1.91 -0.07
CA MET A 200 9.33 -1.94 -0.78
C MET A 200 10.35 -1.00 -0.12
N PRO A 201 11.65 -1.33 -0.17
CA PRO A 201 12.22 -2.60 -0.66
C PRO A 201 11.77 -3.81 0.16
N GLY A 202 11.76 -4.99 -0.46
CA GLY A 202 11.25 -6.21 0.18
C GLY A 202 12.02 -6.52 1.47
N GLY A 203 11.30 -6.66 2.59
CA GLY A 203 11.89 -6.89 3.91
C GLY A 203 12.22 -5.62 4.71
N ILE A 204 11.93 -4.42 4.18
CA ILE A 204 12.08 -3.17 4.93
C ILE A 204 11.33 -3.23 6.27
N GLY A 205 11.97 -2.74 7.34
CA GLY A 205 11.39 -2.71 8.68
C GLY A 205 10.09 -1.91 8.74
N ALA A 206 9.10 -2.41 9.49
CA ALA A 206 7.79 -1.76 9.59
C ALA A 206 7.84 -0.35 10.22
N SER A 207 8.86 -0.10 11.05
CA SER A 207 9.14 1.18 11.71
C SER A 207 9.89 2.18 10.83
N GLU A 208 10.41 1.76 9.67
CA GLU A 208 11.13 2.67 8.77
C GLU A 208 10.24 3.82 8.32
N ASN A 209 10.84 5.01 8.20
CA ASN A 209 10.13 6.24 7.91
C ASN A 209 9.27 6.10 6.64
N ARG A 210 7.95 6.28 6.78
CA ARG A 210 6.98 6.18 5.69
C ARG A 210 6.98 7.43 4.79
N ASP A 211 7.67 8.48 5.20
CA ASP A 211 7.72 9.78 4.54
C ASP A 211 9.19 10.21 4.32
N HIS A 212 10.00 9.29 3.78
CA HIS A 212 11.40 9.55 3.42
C HIS A 212 11.49 10.73 2.42
N PRO A 213 12.48 11.65 2.52
CA PRO A 213 12.58 12.81 1.65
C PRO A 213 12.52 12.51 0.14
N ASN A 214 13.19 11.45 -0.31
CA ASN A 214 13.17 11.03 -1.72
C ASN A 214 11.78 10.59 -2.22
N MET A 215 10.84 10.25 -1.33
CA MET A 215 9.44 10.03 -1.71
C MET A 215 8.83 11.31 -2.28
N TYR A 216 9.13 12.46 -1.68
CA TYR A 216 8.64 13.74 -2.19
C TYR A 216 9.24 14.05 -3.55
N VAL A 217 10.53 13.79 -3.76
CA VAL A 217 11.17 13.97 -5.07
C VAL A 217 10.47 13.12 -6.16
N MET A 218 10.15 11.87 -5.85
CA MET A 218 9.38 11.03 -6.77
C MET A 218 7.96 11.55 -6.98
N PHE A 219 7.29 12.05 -5.93
CA PHE A 219 5.94 12.62 -6.08
C PHE A 219 5.94 13.86 -6.97
N GLU A 220 6.90 14.77 -6.80
CA GLU A 220 7.04 15.94 -7.67
C GLU A 220 7.29 15.54 -9.12
N TRP A 221 8.21 14.61 -9.37
CA TRP A 221 8.45 14.11 -10.73
C TRP A 221 7.17 13.53 -11.37
N ILE A 222 6.39 12.75 -10.60
CA ILE A 222 5.13 12.19 -11.10
C ILE A 222 4.11 13.32 -11.38
N GLU A 223 3.96 14.26 -10.46
CA GLU A 223 3.02 15.38 -10.58
C GLU A 223 3.37 16.29 -11.78
N HIS A 224 4.66 16.43 -12.09
CA HIS A 224 5.15 17.16 -13.27
C HIS A 224 5.13 16.34 -14.57
N GLY A 225 4.39 15.22 -14.57
CA GLY A 225 4.11 14.43 -15.77
C GLY A 225 5.05 13.25 -16.00
N ALA A 226 5.90 12.93 -15.02
CA ALA A 226 6.83 11.80 -15.09
C ALA A 226 7.66 11.81 -16.38
N LYS A 227 8.19 12.97 -16.77
CA LYS A 227 8.90 13.13 -18.05
C LYS A 227 10.19 12.33 -18.05
N CYS A 228 10.62 11.90 -19.25
CA CYS A 228 11.82 11.08 -19.45
C CYS A 228 13.07 11.88 -19.83
N ASN A 229 13.01 13.21 -19.76
CA ASN A 229 14.10 14.12 -20.10
C ASN A 229 14.96 14.51 -18.89
#